data_AF-A0A7W7CY21-F1
#
_entry.id   AF-A0A7W7CY21-F1
#
_cell.length_a   1.000
_cell.length_b   1.000
_cell.length_c   1.000
_cell.angle_alpha   90.00
_cell.angle_beta   90.00
_cell.angle_gamma   90.00
#
_symmetry.space_group_name_H-M   'P 1'
#
loop_
_entity.id
_entity.type
_entity.pdbx_description
1 polymer ?
#
loop_
_entity_poly.entity_id
_entity_poly.type
_entity_poly.pdbx_seq_one_letter_code
_entity_poly.pdbx_strand_id
1 'polypeptide(L)'
;MNDGGAPPPGAADKANTYGNGAPHGNDGPPGKGAPRWPYAVLGLAVLVLGGGVWTAYDRGMLLKDPGVEACEAMRGGSTTFRPDPAQAKTMTEDEYRRARQVFADSRHDDIRDHGTKVMDIAWRMSQLEDDKATLLYVQPLTTQVLGLESACADQGVFLPVKAAEPAPAEQAAAPERCAQVFRNGQPIAKAFNGTCGGATGQVQVVPALGCVDGRTLYRVAASTGARGGWGFAGARFQAVGEATNDPAYAAAVRRCLG
;
A
#
# COMPACT_ATOMS: atom_id res chain seq x y z
N MET A 1 0.45 43.36 -51.75
CA MET A 1 1.77 42.74 -51.99
C MET A 1 1.91 41.68 -50.90
N ASN A 2 1.24 40.54 -51.07
CA ASN A 2 1.74 39.33 -51.75
C ASN A 2 2.80 38.64 -50.88
N ASP A 3 2.79 37.35 -50.54
CA ASP A 3 1.94 36.16 -50.75
C ASP A 3 2.34 35.22 -49.57
N GLY A 4 1.50 34.38 -48.97
CA GLY A 4 0.79 33.27 -49.59
C GLY A 4 1.71 32.05 -49.74
N GLY A 5 1.84 31.20 -48.71
CA GLY A 5 2.63 29.95 -48.76
C GLY A 5 1.95 28.81 -48.00
N ALA A 6 1.14 28.03 -48.71
CA ALA A 6 0.49 26.81 -48.24
C ALA A 6 1.45 25.59 -48.33
N PRO A 7 1.30 24.57 -47.47
CA PRO A 7 2.01 23.29 -47.63
C PRO A 7 1.32 22.36 -48.65
N PRO A 8 2.06 21.58 -49.45
CA PRO A 8 1.49 20.66 -50.43
C PRO A 8 1.05 19.30 -49.83
N PRO A 9 0.11 18.60 -50.51
CA PRO A 9 -0.44 17.30 -50.11
C PRO A 9 0.27 16.10 -50.75
N GLY A 10 0.24 14.96 -50.05
CA GLY A 10 -0.20 13.65 -50.57
C GLY A 10 0.59 12.89 -51.65
N ALA A 11 0.85 11.61 -51.31
CA ALA A 11 0.60 10.41 -52.11
C ALA A 11 1.79 9.61 -52.73
N ALA A 12 1.69 8.30 -52.48
CA ALA A 12 1.80 7.18 -53.43
C ALA A 12 3.08 6.31 -53.45
N ASP A 13 2.82 5.05 -53.11
CA ASP A 13 3.21 3.82 -53.80
C ASP A 13 4.67 3.34 -53.82
N LYS A 14 4.90 2.24 -53.09
CA LYS A 14 5.65 1.11 -53.64
C LYS A 14 4.90 -0.20 -53.38
N ALA A 15 4.47 -0.78 -54.49
CA ALA A 15 4.03 -2.16 -54.64
C ALA A 15 5.16 -3.14 -54.28
N ASN A 16 4.80 -4.27 -53.68
CA ASN A 16 5.55 -5.51 -53.79
C ASN A 16 4.57 -6.66 -53.98
N THR A 17 4.81 -7.40 -55.05
CA THR A 17 3.93 -8.42 -55.61
C THR A 17 4.59 -9.80 -55.50
N TYR A 18 3.74 -10.80 -55.30
CA TYR A 18 3.89 -12.24 -55.59
C TYR A 18 4.64 -13.16 -54.61
N GLY A 19 3.91 -14.19 -54.17
CA GLY A 19 4.43 -15.42 -53.59
C GLY A 19 3.33 -16.34 -53.03
N ASN A 20 2.49 -16.91 -53.90
CA ASN A 20 1.51 -17.94 -53.57
C ASN A 20 2.19 -19.24 -53.10
N GLY A 21 1.69 -19.83 -52.01
CA GLY A 21 1.97 -21.21 -51.57
C GLY A 21 0.84 -21.71 -50.68
N ALA A 22 0.23 -22.83 -51.05
CA ALA A 22 -1.08 -23.30 -50.62
C ALA A 22 -1.06 -24.21 -49.35
N PRO A 23 -2.15 -24.94 -49.06
CA PRO A 23 -2.94 -24.90 -47.81
C PRO A 23 -2.41 -25.87 -46.75
N HIS A 24 -2.82 -25.74 -45.47
CA HIS A 24 -3.05 -26.81 -44.48
C HIS A 24 -3.23 -26.21 -43.07
N GLY A 25 -4.21 -26.70 -42.31
CA GLY A 25 -4.27 -26.52 -40.85
C GLY A 25 -5.49 -25.77 -40.33
N ASN A 26 -6.58 -26.51 -40.11
CA ASN A 26 -7.64 -26.11 -39.19
C ASN A 26 -7.09 -26.16 -37.76
N ASP A 27 -6.74 -25.01 -37.18
CA ASP A 27 -6.58 -24.85 -35.73
C ASP A 27 -7.23 -23.53 -35.32
N GLY A 28 -8.50 -23.61 -34.95
CA GLY A 28 -9.22 -22.47 -34.38
C GLY A 28 -8.58 -22.05 -33.05
N PRO A 29 -8.41 -20.74 -32.77
CA PRO A 29 -7.93 -20.30 -31.48
C PRO A 29 -8.92 -20.70 -30.37
N PRO A 30 -8.46 -21.11 -29.18
CA PRO A 30 -9.33 -21.49 -28.08
C PRO A 30 -10.24 -20.30 -27.74
N GLY A 31 -11.56 -20.54 -27.78
CA GLY A 31 -12.57 -19.58 -27.41
C GLY A 31 -12.26 -19.02 -26.03
N LYS A 32 -12.12 -17.69 -25.96
CA LYS A 32 -12.04 -16.95 -24.70
C LYS A 32 -13.33 -17.22 -23.94
N GLY A 33 -13.27 -18.12 -22.96
CA GLY A 33 -14.38 -18.34 -22.03
C GLY A 33 -14.72 -17.03 -21.35
N ALA A 34 -15.96 -16.56 -21.50
CA ALA A 34 -16.45 -15.39 -20.82
C ALA A 34 -16.23 -15.53 -19.30
N PRO A 35 -15.74 -14.48 -18.60
CA PRO A 35 -15.49 -14.56 -17.17
C PRO A 35 -16.82 -14.78 -16.44
N ARG A 36 -17.00 -15.99 -15.87
CA ARG A 36 -18.15 -16.37 -15.02
C ARG A 36 -18.14 -15.72 -13.63
N TRP A 37 -17.27 -14.72 -13.43
CA TRP A 37 -17.06 -14.01 -12.18
C TRP A 37 -18.30 -13.29 -11.60
N PRO A 38 -19.29 -12.77 -12.38
CA PRO A 38 -20.43 -12.09 -11.76
C PRO A 38 -21.37 -13.04 -11.00
N TYR A 39 -21.35 -14.35 -11.29
CA TYR A 39 -22.20 -15.31 -10.57
C TYR A 39 -21.60 -15.79 -9.24
N ALA A 40 -20.28 -15.67 -9.06
CA ALA A 40 -19.62 -16.02 -7.80
C ALA A 40 -19.90 -14.99 -6.69
N VAL A 41 -19.97 -13.70 -7.05
CA VAL A 41 -20.31 -12.61 -6.13
C VAL A 41 -21.80 -12.66 -5.73
N LEU A 42 -22.68 -12.99 -6.68
CA LEU A 42 -24.11 -13.12 -6.42
C LEU A 42 -24.43 -14.32 -5.52
N GLY A 43 -23.70 -15.43 -5.68
CA GLY A 43 -23.84 -16.62 -4.83
C GLY A 43 -23.41 -16.39 -3.38
N LEU A 44 -22.35 -15.59 -3.17
CA LEU A 44 -21.88 -15.22 -1.83
C LEU A 44 -22.87 -14.27 -1.12
N ALA A 45 -23.42 -13.30 -1.85
CA ALA A 45 -24.40 -12.36 -1.30
C ALA A 45 -25.70 -13.07 -0.87
N VAL A 46 -26.20 -14.03 -1.66
CA VAL A 46 -27.40 -14.80 -1.31
C VAL A 46 -27.16 -15.76 -0.13
N LEU A 47 -25.94 -16.31 0.02
CA LEU A 47 -25.58 -17.15 1.18
C LEU A 47 -25.41 -16.33 2.47
N VAL A 48 -24.83 -15.14 2.39
CA VAL A 48 -24.68 -14.22 3.53
C VAL A 48 -26.03 -13.65 3.95
N LEU A 49 -26.87 -13.25 3.00
CA LEU A 49 -28.19 -12.67 3.29
C LEU A 49 -29.25 -13.73 3.64
N GLY A 50 -29.22 -14.90 3.00
CA GLY A 50 -30.15 -16.00 3.28
C GLY A 50 -29.80 -16.78 4.55
N GLY A 51 -28.51 -16.97 4.84
CA GLY A 51 -28.04 -17.68 6.03
C GLY A 51 -28.11 -16.84 7.31
N GLY A 52 -27.72 -15.56 7.23
CA GLY A 52 -27.67 -14.67 8.40
C GLY A 52 -29.05 -14.41 9.03
N VAL A 53 -30.10 -14.28 8.20
CA VAL A 53 -31.45 -13.96 8.66
C VAL A 53 -32.11 -15.15 9.39
N TRP A 54 -31.85 -16.40 8.98
CA TRP A 54 -32.44 -17.57 9.65
C TRP A 54 -31.77 -17.85 11.00
N THR A 55 -30.44 -17.69 11.11
CA THR A 55 -29.75 -17.82 12.40
C THR A 55 -30.08 -16.70 13.38
N ALA A 56 -30.42 -15.50 12.89
CA ALA A 56 -30.84 -14.38 13.73
C ALA A 56 -32.20 -14.60 14.39
N TYR A 57 -33.11 -15.28 13.70
CA TYR A 57 -34.45 -15.58 14.20
C TYR A 57 -34.45 -16.73 15.25
N ASP A 58 -33.60 -17.76 15.06
CA ASP A 58 -33.60 -18.96 15.91
C ASP A 58 -32.89 -18.77 17.27
N ARG A 59 -32.04 -17.75 17.44
CA ARG A 59 -31.19 -17.56 18.63
C ARG A 59 -31.61 -16.47 19.62
N GLY A 60 -32.80 -15.89 19.49
CA GLY A 60 -33.30 -14.91 20.47
C GLY A 60 -32.45 -13.63 20.58
N MET A 61 -31.99 -13.10 19.44
CA MET A 61 -31.01 -11.99 19.33
C MET A 61 -31.49 -10.59 19.75
N LEU A 62 -32.54 -10.46 20.58
CA LEU A 62 -32.99 -9.14 21.07
C LEU A 62 -32.12 -8.54 22.20
N LEU A 63 -31.05 -9.21 22.64
CA LEU A 63 -30.23 -8.79 23.79
C LEU A 63 -28.71 -8.70 23.54
N LYS A 64 -28.22 -9.21 22.40
CA LYS A 64 -26.78 -9.16 22.08
C LYS A 64 -26.44 -7.83 21.41
N ASP A 65 -25.31 -7.28 21.83
CA ASP A 65 -24.79 -6.04 21.27
C ASP A 65 -24.29 -6.26 19.84
N PRO A 66 -24.72 -5.45 18.84
CA PRO A 66 -24.33 -5.67 17.45
C PRO A 66 -22.82 -5.53 17.22
N GLY A 67 -22.12 -4.70 18.00
CA GLY A 67 -20.67 -4.58 17.95
C GLY A 67 -19.96 -5.83 18.48
N VAL A 68 -20.44 -6.41 19.58
CA VAL A 68 -19.91 -7.67 20.12
C VAL A 68 -20.19 -8.84 19.17
N GLU A 69 -21.35 -8.87 18.52
CA GLU A 69 -21.65 -9.88 17.49
C GLU A 69 -20.69 -9.75 16.30
N ALA A 70 -20.36 -8.52 15.88
CA ALA A 70 -19.32 -8.31 14.88
C ALA A 70 -17.96 -8.85 15.35
N CYS A 71 -17.57 -8.62 16.61
CA CYS A 71 -16.38 -9.24 17.19
C CYS A 71 -16.43 -10.78 17.14
N GLU A 72 -17.57 -11.39 17.50
CA GLU A 72 -17.75 -12.85 17.46
C GLU A 72 -17.64 -13.39 16.02
N ALA A 73 -18.21 -12.68 15.05
CA ALA A 73 -18.14 -13.02 13.63
C ALA A 73 -16.71 -12.92 13.08
N MET A 74 -15.94 -11.90 13.52
CA MET A 74 -14.52 -11.76 13.21
C MET A 74 -13.69 -12.90 13.80
N ARG A 75 -13.99 -13.32 15.03
CA ARG A 75 -13.31 -14.45 15.68
C ARG A 75 -13.52 -15.77 14.93
N GLY A 76 -14.71 -15.98 14.37
CA GLY A 76 -15.08 -17.18 13.62
C GLY A 76 -14.26 -17.42 12.34
N GLY A 77 -13.31 -16.54 12.00
CA GLY A 77 -12.45 -16.72 10.83
C GLY A 77 -13.17 -16.42 9.51
N SER A 78 -14.27 -15.67 9.54
CA SER A 78 -14.77 -15.05 8.31
C SER A 78 -13.65 -14.16 7.77
N THR A 79 -13.23 -14.42 6.54
CA THR A 79 -12.10 -13.76 5.85
C THR A 79 -12.34 -12.28 5.56
N THR A 80 -13.34 -11.67 6.18
CA THR A 80 -13.88 -10.33 5.93
C THR A 80 -12.98 -9.19 6.38
N PHE A 81 -12.00 -9.43 7.26
CA PHE A 81 -11.10 -8.38 7.76
C PHE A 81 -9.64 -8.50 7.33
N ARG A 82 -9.32 -9.49 6.49
CA ARG A 82 -8.07 -9.44 5.73
C ARG A 82 -8.45 -8.90 4.35
N PRO A 83 -8.42 -7.58 4.13
CA PRO A 83 -8.66 -7.05 2.80
C PRO A 83 -7.61 -7.67 1.88
N ASP A 84 -8.03 -8.62 1.06
CA ASP A 84 -7.25 -8.99 -0.12
C ASP A 84 -7.21 -7.72 -0.98
N PRO A 85 -6.04 -7.11 -1.20
CA PRO A 85 -5.96 -5.87 -1.98
C PRO A 85 -6.51 -6.05 -3.41
N ALA A 86 -6.54 -7.29 -3.93
CA ALA A 86 -7.17 -7.59 -5.21
C ALA A 86 -8.71 -7.65 -5.15
N GLN A 87 -9.30 -7.89 -3.98
CA GLN A 87 -10.76 -7.95 -3.75
C GLN A 87 -11.32 -6.70 -3.03
N ALA A 88 -10.47 -5.84 -2.46
CA ALA A 88 -10.85 -4.61 -1.77
C ALA A 88 -11.43 -3.53 -2.71
N LYS A 89 -11.54 -3.82 -4.02
CA LYS A 89 -11.57 -2.77 -5.03
C LYS A 89 -12.90 -2.04 -5.18
N THR A 90 -14.01 -2.51 -4.62
CA THR A 90 -15.24 -1.71 -4.60
C THR A 90 -16.18 -2.17 -3.48
N MET A 91 -15.97 -1.72 -2.25
CA MET A 91 -17.12 -1.59 -1.35
C MET A 91 -18.01 -0.48 -1.94
N THR A 92 -19.32 -0.67 -1.96
CA THR A 92 -20.28 0.39 -2.32
C THR A 92 -20.59 1.26 -1.10
N GLU A 93 -21.08 2.48 -1.31
CA GLU A 93 -21.37 3.40 -0.19
C GLU A 93 -22.44 2.83 0.74
N ASP A 94 -23.44 2.14 0.19
CA ASP A 94 -24.49 1.48 0.97
C ASP A 94 -23.96 0.28 1.77
N GLU A 95 -23.00 -0.47 1.26
CA GLU A 95 -22.32 -1.53 2.01
C GLU A 95 -21.48 -0.96 3.15
N TYR A 96 -20.72 0.11 2.88
CA TYR A 96 -19.96 0.83 3.90
C TYR A 96 -20.87 1.34 5.01
N ARG A 97 -21.95 2.04 4.67
CA ARG A 97 -22.88 2.60 5.67
C ARG A 97 -23.50 1.49 6.52
N ARG A 98 -23.91 0.38 5.91
CA ARG A 98 -24.46 -0.78 6.64
C ARG A 98 -23.44 -1.43 7.56
N ALA A 99 -22.22 -1.67 7.07
CA ALA A 99 -21.16 -2.27 7.87
C ALA A 99 -20.70 -1.35 9.02
N ARG A 100 -20.61 -0.04 8.76
CA ARG A 100 -20.34 0.97 9.79
C ARG A 100 -21.43 1.02 10.86
N GLN A 101 -22.69 0.87 10.46
CA GLN A 101 -23.84 0.92 11.37
C GLN A 101 -23.77 -0.18 12.45
N VAL A 102 -23.27 -1.37 12.12
CA VAL A 102 -23.10 -2.48 13.08
C VAL A 102 -22.25 -2.07 14.28
N PHE A 103 -21.16 -1.36 14.05
CA PHE A 103 -20.31 -0.84 15.13
C PHE A 103 -20.93 0.41 15.77
N ALA A 104 -21.55 1.28 14.97
CA ALA A 104 -22.19 2.51 15.47
C ALA A 104 -23.30 2.22 16.51
N ASP A 105 -24.03 1.12 16.32
CA ASP A 105 -25.13 0.70 17.20
C ASP A 105 -24.67 -0.10 18.42
N SER A 106 -23.35 -0.33 18.58
CA SER A 106 -22.82 -0.95 19.80
C SER A 106 -23.08 -0.07 21.01
N ARG A 107 -23.47 -0.65 22.15
CA ARG A 107 -23.59 -0.05 23.48
C ARG A 107 -22.23 0.19 24.15
N HIS A 108 -21.16 -0.39 23.59
CA HIS A 108 -19.79 -0.28 24.09
C HIS A 108 -19.08 0.85 23.33
N ASP A 109 -18.73 1.93 24.03
CA ASP A 109 -18.21 3.15 23.39
C ASP A 109 -16.87 2.94 22.68
N ASP A 110 -16.03 2.04 23.19
CA ASP A 110 -14.74 1.63 22.63
C ASP A 110 -14.90 0.82 21.32
N ILE A 111 -15.81 -0.16 21.29
CA ILE A 111 -16.16 -0.90 20.08
C ILE A 111 -16.76 0.05 19.04
N ARG A 112 -17.64 0.98 19.47
CA ARG A 112 -18.23 1.98 18.61
C ARG A 112 -17.17 2.89 17.98
N ASP A 113 -16.26 3.41 18.78
CA ASP A 113 -15.21 4.34 18.34
C ASP A 113 -14.21 3.66 17.40
N HIS A 114 -13.59 2.56 17.84
CA HIS A 114 -12.57 1.88 17.05
C HIS A 114 -13.18 1.18 15.83
N GLY A 115 -14.34 0.53 15.99
CA GLY A 115 -15.02 -0.19 14.90
C GLY A 115 -15.46 0.73 13.76
N THR A 116 -16.07 1.88 14.07
CA THR A 116 -16.45 2.85 13.04
C THR A 116 -15.22 3.46 12.35
N LYS A 117 -14.15 3.78 13.08
CA LYS A 117 -12.90 4.29 12.48
C LYS A 117 -12.22 3.27 11.56
N VAL A 118 -12.22 1.99 11.91
CA VAL A 118 -11.72 0.92 11.02
C VAL A 118 -12.51 0.93 9.71
N MET A 119 -13.85 1.00 9.77
CA MET A 119 -14.70 1.06 8.58
C MET A 119 -14.48 2.33 7.75
N ASP A 120 -14.31 3.48 8.40
CA ASP A 120 -14.06 4.76 7.73
C ASP A 120 -12.71 4.75 6.97
N ILE A 121 -11.67 4.16 7.57
CA ILE A 121 -10.35 4.02 6.93
C ILE A 121 -10.43 3.02 5.78
N ALA A 122 -11.07 1.86 5.96
CA ALA A 122 -11.23 0.86 4.92
C ALA A 122 -12.00 1.41 3.70
N TRP A 123 -13.08 2.15 3.95
CA TRP A 123 -13.83 2.86 2.89
C TRP A 123 -12.96 3.87 2.15
N ARG A 124 -12.18 4.68 2.88
CA ARG A 124 -11.31 5.67 2.25
C ARG A 124 -10.22 5.00 1.42
N MET A 125 -9.66 3.89 1.89
CA MET A 125 -8.69 3.08 1.15
C MET A 125 -9.29 2.49 -0.13
N SER A 126 -10.55 2.02 -0.11
CA SER A 126 -11.19 1.47 -1.31
C SER A 126 -11.49 2.51 -2.39
N GLN A 127 -11.50 3.81 -2.02
CA GLN A 127 -11.68 4.91 -2.97
C GLN A 127 -10.36 5.40 -3.58
N LEU A 128 -9.21 4.89 -3.14
CA LEU A 128 -7.92 5.24 -3.71
C LEU A 128 -7.63 4.35 -4.90
N GLU A 129 -7.37 4.97 -6.05
CA GLU A 129 -6.96 4.25 -7.27
C GLU A 129 -5.46 3.87 -7.24
N ASP A 130 -4.67 4.50 -6.36
CA ASP A 130 -3.23 4.32 -6.26
C ASP A 130 -2.84 3.52 -5.00
N ASP A 131 -2.24 2.34 -5.24
CA ASP A 131 -1.72 1.44 -4.21
C ASP A 131 -0.60 2.05 -3.36
N LYS A 132 0.01 3.17 -3.77
CA LYS A 132 0.98 3.90 -2.95
C LYS A 132 0.32 4.78 -1.91
N ALA A 133 -0.88 5.29 -2.20
CA ALA A 133 -1.62 6.13 -1.27
C ALA A 133 -2.20 5.30 -0.10
N THR A 134 -2.48 4.01 -0.28
CA THR A 134 -2.95 3.10 0.79
C THR A 134 -1.90 2.89 1.89
N LEU A 135 -0.60 3.00 1.59
CA LEU A 135 0.47 2.90 2.61
C LEU A 135 0.34 3.96 3.71
N LEU A 136 -0.16 5.16 3.39
CA LEU A 136 -0.40 6.22 4.38
C LEU A 136 -1.52 5.84 5.37
N TYR A 137 -2.40 4.91 4.99
CA TYR A 137 -3.54 4.47 5.80
C TYR A 137 -3.25 3.19 6.60
N VAL A 138 -2.17 2.47 6.30
CA VAL A 138 -1.80 1.25 7.03
C VAL A 138 -1.57 1.56 8.50
N GLN A 139 -0.78 2.59 8.81
CA GLN A 139 -0.49 2.95 10.21
C GLN A 139 -1.75 3.32 11.02
N PRO A 140 -2.61 4.26 10.57
CA PRO A 140 -3.84 4.56 11.31
C PRO A 140 -4.79 3.36 11.36
N LEU A 141 -4.88 2.54 10.30
CA LEU A 141 -5.70 1.32 10.32
C LEU A 141 -5.22 0.34 11.40
N THR A 142 -3.90 0.07 11.46
CA THR A 142 -3.32 -0.82 12.48
C THR A 142 -3.64 -0.35 13.89
N THR A 143 -3.51 0.95 14.16
CA THR A 143 -3.86 1.51 15.48
C THR A 143 -5.33 1.27 15.84
N GLN A 144 -6.25 1.49 14.89
CA GLN A 144 -7.68 1.30 15.14
C GLN A 144 -8.07 -0.17 15.25
N VAL A 145 -7.45 -1.06 14.47
CA VAL A 145 -7.66 -2.51 14.57
C VAL A 145 -7.19 -3.05 15.91
N LEU A 146 -6.02 -2.61 16.41
CA LEU A 146 -5.54 -3.00 17.74
C LEU A 146 -6.44 -2.47 18.86
N GLY A 147 -6.96 -1.24 18.72
CA GLY A 147 -7.94 -0.69 19.64
C GLY A 147 -9.24 -1.49 19.65
N LEU A 148 -9.74 -1.87 18.47
CA LEU A 148 -10.92 -2.71 18.32
C LEU A 148 -10.70 -4.12 18.89
N GLU A 149 -9.53 -4.72 18.67
CA GLU A 149 -9.15 -6.00 19.25
C GLU A 149 -9.18 -5.97 20.78
N SER A 150 -8.58 -4.94 21.38
CA SER A 150 -8.62 -4.73 22.84
C SER A 150 -10.06 -4.60 23.34
N ALA A 151 -10.88 -3.78 22.66
CA ALA A 151 -12.30 -3.59 23.01
C ALA A 151 -13.12 -4.89 22.90
N CYS A 152 -12.90 -5.70 21.85
CA CYS A 152 -13.51 -7.01 21.71
C CYS A 152 -13.04 -7.98 22.83
N ALA A 153 -11.77 -7.93 23.21
CA ALA A 153 -11.20 -8.78 24.27
C ALA A 153 -11.80 -8.44 25.65
N ASP A 154 -12.09 -7.17 25.92
CA ASP A 154 -12.80 -6.74 27.15
C ASP A 154 -14.22 -7.32 27.26
N GLN A 155 -14.81 -7.71 26.12
CA GLN A 155 -16.09 -8.44 26.05
C GLN A 155 -15.94 -9.97 25.98
N GLY A 156 -14.73 -10.49 26.21
CA GLY A 156 -14.42 -11.92 26.18
C GLY A 156 -14.27 -12.51 24.78
N VAL A 157 -14.17 -11.67 23.75
CA VAL A 157 -14.01 -12.09 22.36
C VAL A 157 -12.57 -11.83 21.90
N PHE A 158 -11.74 -12.87 21.98
CA PHE A 158 -10.38 -12.82 21.47
C PHE A 158 -10.37 -13.03 19.96
N LEU A 159 -10.03 -11.99 19.21
CA LEU A 159 -9.86 -12.11 17.77
C LEU A 159 -8.57 -12.90 17.49
N PRO A 160 -8.60 -13.88 16.57
CA PRO A 160 -7.40 -14.55 16.10
C PRO A 160 -6.70 -13.59 15.14
N VAL A 161 -6.11 -12.52 15.68
CA VAL A 161 -5.25 -11.65 14.91
C VAL A 161 -3.97 -12.44 14.75
N LYS A 162 -3.92 -13.26 13.70
CA LYS A 162 -2.68 -13.87 13.24
C LYS A 162 -1.81 -12.68 12.89
N ALA A 163 -0.95 -12.25 13.84
CA ALA A 163 0.01 -11.17 13.68
C ALA A 163 0.50 -11.26 12.25
N ALA A 164 0.18 -10.25 11.44
CA ALA A 164 0.23 -10.35 9.98
C ALA A 164 1.47 -11.13 9.62
N GLU A 165 1.29 -12.42 9.27
CA GLU A 165 2.40 -13.30 9.02
C GLU A 165 3.23 -12.54 8.01
N PRO A 166 4.47 -12.11 8.38
CA PRO A 166 5.19 -11.11 7.60
C PRO A 166 5.11 -11.63 6.19
N ALA A 167 4.51 -10.84 5.29
CA ALA A 167 4.20 -11.27 3.93
C ALA A 167 5.39 -12.10 3.49
N PRO A 168 5.18 -13.39 3.10
CA PRO A 168 6.27 -14.35 2.97
C PRO A 168 7.37 -13.59 2.31
N ALA A 169 8.52 -13.47 2.99
CA ALA A 169 9.63 -12.68 2.51
C ALA A 169 10.00 -13.27 1.16
N GLU A 170 9.31 -12.85 0.10
CA GLU A 170 9.84 -12.68 -1.21
C GLU A 170 11.17 -12.07 -0.89
N GLN A 171 12.20 -12.85 -1.15
CA GLN A 171 13.54 -12.67 -0.65
C GLN A 171 14.01 -11.32 -1.19
N ALA A 172 13.54 -10.25 -0.56
CA ALA A 172 13.84 -8.88 -0.87
C ALA A 172 15.29 -8.85 -0.50
N ALA A 173 16.13 -8.85 -1.53
CA ALA A 173 17.57 -8.88 -1.40
C ALA A 173 17.92 -7.99 -0.21
N ALA A 174 18.62 -8.56 0.77
CA ALA A 174 18.91 -7.88 2.02
C ALA A 174 19.32 -6.43 1.69
N PRO A 175 18.67 -5.43 2.30
CA PRO A 175 18.83 -4.05 1.86
C PRO A 175 20.31 -3.71 1.78
N GLU A 176 20.70 -3.03 0.69
CA GLU A 176 22.10 -2.67 0.44
C GLU A 176 22.70 -2.06 1.71
N ARG A 177 23.89 -2.51 2.11
CA ARG A 177 24.48 -2.07 3.37
C ARG A 177 24.79 -0.57 3.32
N CYS A 178 24.57 0.15 4.41
CA CYS A 178 24.87 1.58 4.48
C CYS A 178 26.34 1.88 4.10
N ALA A 179 27.28 1.00 4.45
CA ALA A 179 28.69 1.14 4.06
C ALA A 179 28.95 1.02 2.53
N GLN A 180 28.06 0.37 1.78
CA GLN A 180 28.13 0.25 0.33
C GLN A 180 27.50 1.46 -0.37
N VAL A 181 26.37 1.92 0.17
CA VAL A 181 25.66 3.14 -0.30
C VAL A 181 26.50 4.40 -0.06
N PHE A 182 27.09 4.55 1.13
CA PHE A 182 27.81 5.75 1.55
C PHE A 182 29.33 5.56 1.55
N ARG A 183 29.89 5.45 0.35
CA ARG A 183 31.34 5.39 0.12
C ARG A 183 31.92 6.79 -0.06
N ASN A 184 33.02 7.08 0.64
CA ASN A 184 33.67 8.39 0.55
C ASN A 184 34.02 8.74 -0.92
N GLY A 185 33.62 9.92 -1.37
CA GLY A 185 33.84 10.40 -2.73
C GLY A 185 32.93 9.79 -3.81
N GLN A 186 32.09 8.81 -3.47
CA GLN A 186 31.13 8.21 -4.40
C GLN A 186 29.78 8.95 -4.37
N PRO A 187 29.07 9.03 -5.51
CA PRO A 187 27.77 9.67 -5.54
C PRO A 187 26.72 8.85 -4.78
N ILE A 188 25.88 9.53 -3.99
CA ILE A 188 24.69 8.90 -3.38
C ILE A 188 23.66 8.67 -4.48
N ALA A 189 23.09 7.48 -4.59
CA ALA A 189 22.07 7.19 -5.60
C ALA A 189 20.87 8.16 -5.48
N LYS A 190 20.42 8.73 -6.60
CA LYS A 190 19.28 9.67 -6.61
C LYS A 190 17.97 9.03 -6.13
N ALA A 191 17.82 7.73 -6.37
CA ALA A 191 16.66 6.95 -5.97
C ALA A 191 16.78 6.33 -4.57
N PHE A 192 17.80 6.71 -3.78
CA PHE A 192 17.93 6.23 -2.41
C PHE A 192 16.73 6.69 -1.57
N ASN A 193 16.09 5.76 -0.87
CA ASN A 193 14.82 5.99 -0.16
C ASN A 193 15.00 6.36 1.33
N GLY A 194 16.23 6.57 1.79
CA GLY A 194 16.53 6.87 3.19
C GLY A 194 16.74 5.64 4.07
N THR A 195 16.70 4.41 3.54
CA THR A 195 16.91 3.18 4.33
C THR A 195 18.00 2.29 3.76
N CYS A 196 18.81 1.69 4.63
CA CYS A 196 19.89 0.76 4.24
C CYS A 196 20.16 -0.28 5.34
N GLY A 197 20.86 -1.35 5.00
CA GLY A 197 21.24 -2.38 5.97
C GLY A 197 22.40 -1.95 6.87
N GLY A 198 22.25 -2.08 8.19
CA GLY A 198 23.32 -1.90 9.17
C GLY A 198 24.33 -3.04 9.18
N ALA A 199 25.38 -2.91 9.99
CA ALA A 199 26.44 -3.91 10.09
C ALA A 199 25.96 -5.28 10.59
N THR A 200 24.91 -5.31 11.43
CA THR A 200 24.33 -6.54 12.01
C THR A 200 23.03 -6.96 11.31
N GLY A 201 22.75 -6.42 10.12
CA GLY A 201 21.58 -6.80 9.31
C GLY A 201 20.26 -6.10 9.68
N GLN A 202 20.25 -5.23 10.68
CA GLN A 202 19.12 -4.37 11.02
C GLN A 202 18.92 -3.28 9.97
N VAL A 203 17.68 -2.88 9.71
CA VAL A 203 17.39 -1.71 8.84
C VAL A 203 17.74 -0.44 9.60
N GLN A 204 18.52 0.43 8.95
CA GLN A 204 18.89 1.75 9.44
C GLN A 204 18.15 2.82 8.65
N VAL A 205 17.58 3.79 9.35
CA VAL A 205 16.98 4.98 8.74
C VAL A 205 18.03 6.09 8.76
N VAL A 206 18.34 6.61 7.57
CA VAL A 206 19.28 7.71 7.39
C VAL A 206 18.50 9.02 7.30
N PRO A 207 18.67 9.95 8.25
CA PRO A 207 18.00 11.24 8.21
C PRO A 207 18.27 11.99 6.89
N ALA A 208 17.19 12.45 6.28
CA ALA A 208 17.18 13.22 5.04
C ALA A 208 16.52 14.58 5.27
N LEU A 209 17.11 15.62 4.71
CA LEU A 209 16.56 16.98 4.70
C LEU A 209 16.21 17.35 3.26
N GLY A 210 14.94 17.67 3.00
CA GLY A 210 14.51 18.23 1.72
C GLY A 210 14.90 19.70 1.61
N CYS A 211 15.48 20.09 0.48
CA CYS A 211 15.92 21.45 0.20
C CYS A 211 14.88 22.24 -0.60
N VAL A 212 14.93 23.57 -0.50
CA VAL A 212 14.06 24.49 -1.27
C VAL A 212 14.26 24.38 -2.78
N ASP A 213 15.42 23.86 -3.22
CA ASP A 213 15.74 23.62 -4.62
C ASP A 213 15.40 22.19 -5.09
N GLY A 214 14.66 21.43 -4.30
CA GLY A 214 14.22 20.07 -4.60
C GLY A 214 15.27 18.98 -4.41
N ARG A 215 16.50 19.33 -3.98
CA ARG A 215 17.52 18.33 -3.64
C ARG A 215 17.26 17.74 -2.25
N THR A 216 17.89 16.59 -1.98
CA THR A 216 17.86 15.94 -0.67
C THR A 216 19.26 15.88 -0.09
N LEU A 217 19.43 16.37 1.13
CA LEU A 217 20.68 16.31 1.90
C LEU A 217 20.60 15.19 2.93
N TYR A 218 21.51 14.23 2.86
CA TYR A 218 21.61 13.12 3.81
C TYR A 218 22.67 13.38 4.88
N ARG A 219 22.34 13.03 6.13
CA ARG A 219 23.30 12.97 7.24
C ARG A 219 23.44 11.53 7.70
N VAL A 220 24.66 10.99 7.62
CA VAL A 220 24.95 9.59 7.96
C VAL A 220 25.74 9.56 9.25
N ALA A 221 25.20 8.91 10.28
CA ALA A 221 25.91 8.67 11.54
C ALA A 221 26.76 7.40 11.45
N ALA A 222 27.88 7.34 12.19
CA ALA A 222 28.72 6.14 12.23
C ALA A 222 27.99 4.90 12.78
N SER A 223 26.95 5.10 13.61
CA SER A 223 26.09 4.03 14.14
C SER A 223 25.32 3.25 13.08
N THR A 224 25.20 3.79 11.86
CA THR A 224 24.60 3.08 10.71
C THR A 224 25.50 1.95 10.18
N GLY A 225 26.76 1.88 10.62
CA GLY A 225 27.79 0.98 10.10
C GLY A 225 28.54 1.51 8.88
N ALA A 226 28.14 2.67 8.34
CA ALA A 226 28.93 3.44 7.38
C ALA A 226 29.92 4.37 8.10
N ARG A 227 30.88 4.94 7.36
CA ARG A 227 31.63 6.10 7.86
C ARG A 227 30.67 7.27 7.99
N GLY A 228 30.65 7.93 9.14
CA GLY A 228 29.81 9.10 9.33
C GLY A 228 30.21 10.25 8.40
N GLY A 229 29.22 11.03 7.97
CA GLY A 229 29.40 12.06 6.95
C GLY A 229 28.10 12.61 6.39
N TRP A 230 28.19 13.31 5.26
CA TRP A 230 27.03 13.93 4.63
C TRP A 230 27.19 14.04 3.10
N GLY A 231 26.08 14.28 2.40
CA GLY A 231 26.09 14.54 0.97
C GLY A 231 24.68 14.73 0.40
N PHE A 232 24.58 15.34 -0.78
CA PHE A 232 23.31 15.46 -1.49
C PHE A 232 23.04 14.21 -2.33
N ALA A 233 21.76 13.87 -2.54
CA ALA A 233 21.33 12.91 -3.55
C ALA A 233 21.97 13.23 -4.91
N GLY A 234 22.63 12.25 -5.54
CA GLY A 234 23.35 12.42 -6.80
C GLY A 234 24.72 13.09 -6.70
N ALA A 235 25.11 13.60 -5.53
CA ALA A 235 26.41 14.21 -5.29
C ALA A 235 27.32 13.29 -4.48
N ARG A 236 28.63 13.61 -4.47
CA ARG A 236 29.64 12.83 -3.73
C ARG A 236 29.40 12.89 -2.22
N PHE A 237 29.41 11.73 -1.57
CA PHE A 237 29.38 11.60 -0.12
C PHE A 237 30.73 12.01 0.49
N GLN A 238 30.69 12.80 1.55
CA GLN A 238 31.86 13.28 2.28
C GLN A 238 31.94 12.59 3.65
N ALA A 239 32.87 11.67 3.80
CA ALA A 239 33.10 10.96 5.06
C ALA A 239 33.98 11.83 5.99
N VAL A 240 33.35 12.50 6.95
CA VAL A 240 33.99 13.44 7.88
C VAL A 240 33.90 13.01 9.35
N GLY A 241 33.39 11.81 9.61
CA GLY A 241 33.11 11.35 10.97
C GLY A 241 31.76 11.90 11.43
N GLU A 242 31.74 12.82 12.38
CA GLU A 242 30.49 13.41 12.84
C GLU A 242 30.13 14.64 12.01
N ALA A 243 29.12 14.51 11.14
CA ALA A 243 28.74 15.57 10.20
C ALA A 243 28.31 16.87 10.90
N THR A 244 27.75 16.81 12.10
CA THR A 244 27.36 18.01 12.87
C THR A 244 28.54 18.88 13.29
N ASN A 245 29.74 18.31 13.33
CA ASN A 245 30.97 19.04 13.65
C ASN A 245 31.67 19.61 12.40
N ASP A 246 31.19 19.31 11.19
CA ASP A 246 31.76 19.80 9.94
C ASP A 246 31.15 21.16 9.54
N PRO A 247 31.94 22.25 9.47
CA PRO A 247 31.42 23.55 9.03
C PRO A 247 30.85 23.52 7.60
N ALA A 248 31.34 22.63 6.73
CA ALA A 248 30.83 22.47 5.38
C ALA A 248 29.42 21.86 5.37
N TYR A 249 29.11 20.94 6.30
CA TYR A 249 27.75 20.44 6.49
C TYR A 249 26.80 21.56 6.93
N ALA A 250 27.19 22.38 7.91
CA ALA A 250 26.37 23.51 8.36
C ALA A 250 26.11 24.52 7.22
N ALA A 251 27.10 24.77 6.36
CA ALA A 251 26.93 25.60 5.17
C ALA A 251 25.99 24.96 4.14
N ALA A 252 26.06 23.64 3.95
CA ALA A 252 25.16 22.90 3.07
C ALA A 252 23.71 22.94 3.58
N VAL A 253 23.49 22.81 4.89
CA VAL A 253 22.15 22.94 5.51
C VAL A 253 21.59 24.33 5.29
N ARG A 254 22.36 25.40 5.54
CA ARG A 254 21.89 26.78 5.27
C ARG A 254 21.47 26.94 3.81
N ARG A 255 22.32 26.53 2.87
CA ARG A 255 21.99 26.58 1.44
C ARG A 255 20.76 25.75 1.06
N CYS A 256 20.54 24.63 1.73
CA CYS A 256 19.39 23.76 1.52
C CYS A 256 18.08 24.42 1.96
N LEU A 257 18.10 25.24 3.01
CA LEU A 257 16.91 25.88 3.58
C LEU A 257 16.55 27.24 2.96
N GLY A 258 17.46 27.84 2.18
CA GLY A 258 17.29 29.17 1.58
C GLY A 258 17.72 30.29 2.52
#